data_AF-A0A381VTX4-F1
#
_entry.id   AF-A0A381VTX4-F1
#
_cell.length_a   1.000
_cell.length_b   1.000
_cell.length_c   1.000
_cell.angle_alpha   90.00
_cell.angle_beta   90.00
_cell.angle_gamma   90.00
#
_symmetry.space_group_name_H-M   'P 1'
#
loop_
_entity.id
_entity.type
_entity.pdbx_description
1 polymer ?
#
loop_
_entity_poly.entity_id
_entity_poly.type
_entity_poly.pdbx_seq_one_letter_code
_entity_poly.pdbx_strand_id
1 'polypeptide(L)'
;VLLPRSSSPDADPPGAEILGLSAEEVIQFREQGFVIKRGLISAGAFQPFLDLWWQQPPVITAKMTSTDPDSWVSPGDQWPDENRWGLAKNWMGHGAWPAPDEERRGAAVGERVGRLPYKLTRDLSNDVWRWHGIGHDPAFVAATSAHPSVLHMAEALLGGPVKRPRRNRGIYAIFPRDPMGPTSKLGPHMDQSMTEMIVITYLQDVEPGSGGYTFYPTSPQLLYPTSEQALNWVATDKSKDVMDHVKMNVQPIEFTGKAGDVLFCHGWMVHSAGIHESDKIRMAVVQDFNKVRPRSHMRWTAAGKHGAERISCDMSGVFTFPLDNDDDPADGDREVTNQWIMDSNEFVQSRHLPLDDMFAEWNLGRRSVEGRVVDEPAWWEKYGLPLVPTGSVPRGGGGTPAVPLAKIARYQGKGRWKVDSHANDWM
;
A
#
# COMPACT_ATOMS: atom_id res chain seq x y z
N VAL A 1 -19.98 -7.85 -13.08
CA VAL A 1 -19.22 -6.76 -12.43
C VAL A 1 -19.67 -5.47 -13.09
N LEU A 2 -20.03 -4.46 -12.31
CA LEU A 2 -20.45 -3.16 -12.83
C LEU A 2 -19.26 -2.44 -13.47
N LEU A 3 -19.48 -1.80 -14.63
CA LEU A 3 -18.45 -0.97 -15.25
C LEU A 3 -18.25 0.31 -14.41
N PRO A 4 -17.02 0.78 -14.21
CA PRO A 4 -16.77 1.98 -13.42
C PRO A 4 -17.31 3.24 -14.11
N ARG A 5 -17.83 4.18 -13.31
CA ARG A 5 -18.12 5.54 -13.75
C ARG A 5 -16.92 6.44 -13.47
N SER A 6 -16.59 7.37 -14.35
CA SER A 6 -15.50 8.30 -14.09
C SER A 6 -15.89 9.38 -13.07
N SER A 7 -14.92 9.83 -12.27
CA SER A 7 -15.04 10.99 -11.38
C SER A 7 -14.84 12.30 -12.17
N SER A 8 -15.87 12.72 -12.91
CA SER A 8 -15.86 14.01 -13.61
C SER A 8 -15.80 15.17 -12.60
N PRO A 9 -15.05 16.25 -12.88
CA PRO A 9 -15.10 17.48 -12.08
C PRO A 9 -16.52 18.03 -11.85
N ASP A 10 -17.44 17.82 -12.81
CA ASP A 10 -18.84 18.26 -12.67
C ASP A 10 -19.61 17.54 -11.54
N ALA A 11 -19.11 16.38 -11.10
CA ALA A 11 -19.68 15.60 -10.01
C ALA A 11 -19.00 15.86 -8.66
N ASP A 12 -17.97 16.70 -8.63
CA ASP A 12 -17.25 17.01 -7.39
C ASP A 12 -18.07 18.00 -6.54
N PRO A 13 -18.07 17.86 -5.20
CA PRO A 13 -18.71 18.82 -4.33
C PRO A 13 -18.08 20.22 -4.46
N PRO A 14 -18.85 21.29 -4.18
CA PRO A 14 -18.29 22.63 -4.05
C PRO A 14 -17.09 22.65 -3.10
N GLY A 15 -15.99 23.29 -3.52
CA GLY A 15 -14.77 23.38 -2.72
C GLY A 15 -13.64 22.43 -3.12
N ALA A 16 -13.85 21.50 -4.07
CA ALA A 16 -12.83 20.53 -4.51
C ALA A 16 -11.50 21.17 -4.98
N GLU A 17 -11.52 22.40 -5.50
CA GLU A 17 -10.34 23.17 -5.94
C GLU A 17 -9.68 24.01 -4.83
N ILE A 18 -10.28 24.05 -3.63
CA ILE A 18 -9.88 24.95 -2.53
C ILE A 18 -9.26 24.11 -1.42
N LEU A 19 -8.11 24.53 -0.88
CA LEU A 19 -7.51 23.86 0.27
C LEU A 19 -8.46 23.87 1.48
N GLY A 20 -8.66 22.71 2.10
CA GLY A 20 -9.60 22.51 3.20
C GLY A 20 -10.80 21.66 2.81
N LEU A 21 -11.79 21.58 3.70
CA LEU A 21 -13.02 20.83 3.52
C LEU A 21 -14.22 21.77 3.53
N SER A 22 -15.05 21.70 2.49
CA SER A 22 -16.41 22.26 2.51
C SER A 22 -17.37 21.38 3.31
N ALA A 23 -18.58 21.89 3.56
CA ALA A 23 -19.62 21.11 4.23
C ALA A 23 -20.04 19.89 3.38
N GLU A 24 -20.12 20.07 2.07
CA GLU A 24 -20.51 19.04 1.11
C GLU A 24 -19.43 17.96 0.98
N GLU A 25 -18.15 18.33 1.01
CA GLU A 25 -17.04 17.38 1.06
C GLU A 25 -17.05 16.55 2.36
N VAL A 26 -17.39 17.17 3.50
CA VAL A 26 -17.55 16.45 4.76
C VAL A 26 -18.70 15.45 4.69
N ILE A 27 -19.85 15.84 4.11
CA ILE A 27 -21.00 14.95 3.91
C ILE A 27 -20.59 13.77 3.00
N GLN A 28 -19.96 14.06 1.87
CA GLN A 28 -19.48 13.03 0.94
C GLN A 28 -18.54 12.05 1.63
N PHE A 29 -17.56 12.53 2.40
CA PHE A 29 -16.61 11.64 3.08
C PHE A 29 -17.32 10.76 4.12
N ARG A 30 -18.28 11.30 4.88
CA ARG A 30 -19.05 10.52 5.86
C ARG A 30 -19.90 9.44 5.21
N GLU A 31 -20.56 9.74 4.11
CA GLU A 31 -21.48 8.82 3.44
C GLU A 31 -20.74 7.80 2.58
N GLN A 32 -19.67 8.23 1.91
CA GLN A 32 -19.05 7.49 0.82
C GLN A 32 -17.60 7.08 1.10
N GLY A 33 -16.96 7.67 2.13
CA GLY A 33 -15.61 7.32 2.57
C GLY A 33 -14.49 7.92 1.73
N PHE A 34 -14.75 8.94 0.92
CA PHE A 34 -13.74 9.62 0.10
C PHE A 34 -14.02 11.11 -0.14
N VAL A 35 -12.99 11.85 -0.56
CA VAL A 35 -13.06 13.19 -1.14
C VAL A 35 -11.96 13.35 -2.19
N ILE A 36 -12.21 14.11 -3.25
CA ILE A 36 -11.21 14.45 -4.28
C ILE A 36 -10.88 15.94 -4.16
N LYS A 37 -9.58 16.25 -4.09
CA LYS A 37 -9.08 17.62 -4.22
C LYS A 37 -8.40 17.78 -5.57
N ARG A 38 -8.83 18.76 -6.32
CA ARG A 38 -8.32 19.08 -7.65
C ARG A 38 -7.20 20.10 -7.55
N GLY A 39 -6.15 19.93 -8.36
CA GLY A 39 -5.00 20.82 -8.40
C GLY A 39 -4.31 21.05 -7.04
N LEU A 40 -4.41 20.10 -6.10
CA LEU A 40 -3.93 20.28 -4.72
C LEU A 40 -2.39 20.43 -4.66
N ILE A 41 -1.70 19.84 -5.63
CA ILE A 41 -0.26 19.93 -5.83
C ILE A 41 -0.01 20.45 -7.25
N SER A 42 0.97 21.34 -7.42
CA SER A 42 1.34 21.78 -8.76
C SER A 42 1.95 20.64 -9.57
N ALA A 43 1.45 20.40 -10.79
CA ALA A 43 1.94 19.36 -11.70
C ALA A 43 3.47 19.42 -11.92
N GLY A 44 4.04 20.64 -11.96
CA GLY A 44 5.48 20.84 -12.15
C GLY A 44 6.35 20.24 -11.03
N ALA A 45 5.78 19.97 -9.85
CA ALA A 45 6.48 19.34 -8.73
C ALA A 45 6.94 17.90 -9.05
N PHE A 46 6.32 17.24 -10.04
CA PHE A 46 6.57 15.83 -10.32
C PHE A 46 7.60 15.58 -11.42
N GLN A 47 7.92 16.58 -12.24
CA GLN A 47 8.80 16.43 -13.40
C GLN A 47 10.16 15.79 -13.07
N PRO A 48 10.89 16.19 -12.00
CA PRO A 48 12.18 15.59 -11.69
C PRO A 48 12.11 14.08 -11.39
N PHE A 49 10.97 13.60 -10.88
CA PHE A 49 10.77 12.19 -10.57
C PHE A 49 10.32 11.39 -11.78
N LEU A 50 9.54 12.00 -12.68
CA LEU A 50 9.20 11.44 -13.98
C LEU A 50 10.45 11.30 -14.87
N ASP A 51 11.31 12.31 -14.90
CA ASP A 51 12.59 12.27 -15.62
C ASP A 51 13.47 11.11 -15.12
N LEU A 52 13.48 10.90 -13.80
CA LEU A 52 14.21 9.78 -13.19
C LEU A 52 13.54 8.43 -13.49
N TRP A 53 12.21 8.37 -13.53
CA TRP A 53 11.44 7.17 -13.87
C TRP A 53 11.78 6.67 -15.28
N TRP A 54 11.89 7.58 -16.26
CA TRP A 54 12.29 7.24 -17.63
C TRP A 54 13.71 6.69 -17.76
N GLN A 55 14.56 6.91 -16.75
CA GLN A 55 15.94 6.40 -16.70
C GLN A 55 16.06 5.06 -15.97
N GLN A 56 14.96 4.47 -15.50
CA GLN A 56 15.02 3.25 -14.72
C GLN A 56 15.22 2.00 -15.60
N PRO A 57 15.89 0.95 -15.07
CA PRO A 57 16.17 -0.26 -15.85
C PRO A 57 14.95 -0.90 -16.52
N PRO A 58 13.76 -1.05 -15.89
CA PRO A 58 12.60 -1.64 -16.55
C PRO A 58 12.15 -0.88 -17.81
N VAL A 59 12.34 0.44 -17.86
CA VAL A 59 12.02 1.31 -19.00
C VAL A 59 13.08 1.15 -20.09
N ILE A 60 14.35 1.23 -19.71
CA ILE A 60 15.48 1.11 -20.64
C ILE A 60 15.51 -0.28 -21.28
N THR A 61 15.34 -1.35 -20.49
CA THR A 61 15.31 -2.73 -20.97
C THR A 61 14.14 -2.96 -21.92
N ALA A 62 12.97 -2.38 -21.64
CA ALA A 62 11.81 -2.44 -22.53
C ALA A 62 11.91 -1.50 -23.74
N LYS A 63 12.99 -0.71 -23.86
CA LYS A 63 13.23 0.26 -24.95
C LYS A 63 12.10 1.28 -25.10
N MET A 64 11.42 1.60 -24.01
CA MET A 64 10.33 2.56 -23.99
C MET A 64 10.85 3.98 -24.19
N THR A 65 10.09 4.83 -24.87
CA THR A 65 10.41 6.27 -25.00
C THR A 65 9.20 7.14 -24.68
N SER A 66 9.42 8.34 -24.16
CA SER A 66 8.32 9.24 -23.75
C SER A 66 7.49 9.79 -24.91
N THR A 67 7.93 9.62 -26.16
CA THR A 67 7.29 10.18 -27.36
C THR A 67 6.66 9.13 -28.25
N ASP A 68 6.76 7.85 -27.90
CA ASP A 68 6.26 6.73 -28.70
C ASP A 68 5.31 5.86 -27.87
N PRO A 69 3.99 6.11 -27.93
CA PRO A 69 2.99 5.32 -27.22
C PRO A 69 3.00 3.83 -27.56
N ASP A 70 3.39 3.46 -28.78
CA ASP A 70 3.46 2.05 -29.19
C ASP A 70 4.54 1.29 -28.40
N SER A 71 5.58 2.00 -27.94
CA SER A 71 6.61 1.43 -27.07
C SER A 71 6.11 1.09 -25.66
N TRP A 72 4.91 1.53 -25.26
CA TRP A 72 4.34 1.32 -23.92
C TRP A 72 3.39 0.14 -23.83
N VAL A 73 3.06 -0.50 -24.96
CA VAL A 73 2.19 -1.67 -25.02
C VAL A 73 2.99 -2.90 -24.62
N SER A 74 2.46 -3.67 -23.66
CA SER A 74 3.07 -4.93 -23.19
C SER A 74 4.57 -4.87 -22.87
N PRO A 75 5.09 -3.85 -22.15
CA PRO A 75 6.51 -3.76 -21.83
C PRO A 75 7.00 -4.93 -20.97
N GLY A 76 6.07 -5.64 -20.35
CA GLY A 76 6.30 -6.87 -19.61
C GLY A 76 6.98 -7.96 -20.42
N ASP A 77 6.76 -8.04 -21.72
CA ASP A 77 7.41 -9.03 -22.59
C ASP A 77 8.93 -8.85 -22.65
N GLN A 78 9.42 -7.64 -22.36
CA GLN A 78 10.84 -7.32 -22.29
C GLN A 78 11.40 -7.38 -20.86
N TRP A 79 10.52 -7.45 -19.85
CA TRP A 79 10.93 -7.51 -18.45
C TRP A 79 11.49 -8.90 -18.10
N PRO A 80 12.50 -8.96 -17.21
CA PRO A 80 13.05 -10.23 -16.76
C PRO A 80 11.98 -11.08 -16.06
N ASP A 81 11.99 -12.38 -16.32
CA ASP A 81 11.08 -13.34 -15.69
C ASP A 81 11.29 -13.41 -14.16
N GLU A 82 12.51 -13.13 -13.71
CA GLU A 82 12.88 -13.06 -12.30
C GLU A 82 12.50 -11.70 -11.69
N ASN A 83 11.21 -11.46 -11.53
CA ASN A 83 10.75 -10.19 -10.99
C ASN A 83 9.76 -10.43 -9.84
N ARG A 84 10.33 -10.40 -8.62
CA ARG A 84 9.70 -10.85 -7.39
C ARG A 84 8.60 -9.89 -6.92
N TRP A 85 7.36 -10.16 -7.30
CA TRP A 85 6.39 -10.86 -6.43
C TRP A 85 5.16 -11.23 -7.28
N GLY A 86 4.98 -12.52 -7.51
CA GLY A 86 3.71 -13.10 -7.93
C GLY A 86 3.45 -13.07 -9.43
N LEU A 87 4.07 -14.02 -10.16
CA LEU A 87 3.38 -14.83 -11.15
C LEU A 87 3.95 -16.27 -11.11
N ALA A 88 3.04 -17.23 -11.01
CA ALA A 88 3.16 -18.65 -11.36
C ALA A 88 4.20 -19.57 -10.67
N LYS A 89 5.22 -19.10 -9.96
CA LYS A 89 6.10 -19.97 -9.15
C LYS A 89 6.47 -19.28 -7.83
N ASN A 90 6.18 -19.93 -6.72
CA ASN A 90 6.75 -19.60 -5.42
C ASN A 90 8.26 -19.34 -5.62
N TRP A 91 8.78 -18.25 -5.08
CA TRP A 91 10.22 -17.93 -5.08
C TRP A 91 11.10 -19.03 -4.43
N MET A 92 10.43 -20.01 -3.80
CA MET A 92 10.92 -21.26 -3.23
C MET A 92 10.89 -22.45 -4.22
N GLY A 93 10.62 -22.18 -5.51
CA GLY A 93 10.35 -23.19 -6.51
C GLY A 93 8.99 -23.90 -6.31
N HIS A 94 8.75 -24.95 -7.08
CA HIS A 94 7.64 -25.89 -6.83
C HIS A 94 7.98 -26.91 -5.72
N GLY A 95 9.17 -26.81 -5.14
CA GLY A 95 9.66 -27.69 -4.08
C GLY A 95 9.52 -27.08 -2.70
N ALA A 96 9.75 -27.90 -1.69
CA ALA A 96 9.98 -27.43 -0.33
C ALA A 96 11.20 -26.49 -0.33
N TRP A 97 11.07 -25.32 0.29
CA TRP A 97 12.21 -24.47 0.62
C TRP A 97 12.34 -24.27 2.14
N PRO A 98 13.57 -24.32 2.66
CA PRO A 98 14.71 -24.97 2.01
C PRO A 98 14.36 -26.44 1.70
N ALA A 99 15.05 -27.05 0.73
CA ALA A 99 14.87 -28.47 0.47
C ALA A 99 15.18 -29.26 1.77
N PRO A 100 14.56 -30.44 1.99
CA PRO A 100 14.75 -31.19 3.24
C PRO A 100 16.22 -31.47 3.62
N ASP A 101 17.10 -31.50 2.63
CA ASP A 101 18.54 -31.76 2.70
C ASP A 101 19.43 -30.49 2.66
N GLU A 102 18.84 -29.31 2.43
CA GLU A 102 19.58 -28.04 2.39
C GLU A 102 19.84 -27.50 3.80
N GLU A 103 21.06 -27.00 4.02
CA GLU A 103 21.43 -26.31 5.25
C GLU A 103 20.57 -25.06 5.42
N ARG A 104 19.82 -25.00 6.51
CA ARG A 104 18.90 -23.91 6.81
C ARG A 104 19.67 -22.69 7.30
N ARG A 105 20.21 -21.90 6.38
CA ARG A 105 20.75 -20.58 6.69
C ARG A 105 19.61 -19.60 6.59
N GLY A 106 19.16 -19.04 7.72
CA GLY A 106 18.31 -17.85 7.66
C GLY A 106 19.00 -16.75 6.84
N ALA A 107 18.21 -15.85 6.26
CA ALA A 107 18.72 -14.71 5.51
C ALA A 107 19.91 -14.06 6.23
N ALA A 108 21.05 -13.93 5.54
CA ALA A 108 22.16 -13.18 6.10
C ALA A 108 21.68 -11.74 6.38
N VAL A 109 22.14 -11.12 7.48
CA VAL A 109 21.79 -9.72 7.77
C VAL A 109 22.25 -8.86 6.59
N GLY A 110 21.31 -8.26 5.86
CA GLY A 110 21.56 -7.47 4.64
C GLY A 110 21.29 -8.20 3.32
N GLU A 111 20.96 -9.49 3.34
CA GLU A 111 20.53 -10.25 2.16
C GLU A 111 19.16 -9.77 1.69
N ARG A 112 19.05 -9.42 0.40
CA ARG A 112 17.82 -8.85 -0.18
C ARG A 112 16.81 -9.95 -0.53
N VAL A 113 16.24 -10.56 0.50
CA VAL A 113 15.19 -11.60 0.39
C VAL A 113 13.77 -11.05 0.60
N GLY A 114 13.60 -9.74 0.76
CA GLY A 114 12.30 -9.04 0.87
C GLY A 114 11.70 -8.60 -0.48
N ARG A 115 10.61 -7.79 -0.44
CA ARG A 115 10.09 -7.16 -1.68
C ARG A 115 11.20 -6.31 -2.31
N LEU A 116 11.38 -6.44 -3.62
CA LEU A 116 12.34 -5.64 -4.37
C LEU A 116 11.90 -4.17 -4.40
N PRO A 117 12.83 -3.21 -4.62
CA PRO A 117 12.48 -1.79 -4.76
C PRO A 117 11.57 -1.54 -5.97
N TYR A 118 11.38 -2.54 -6.83
CA TYR A 118 10.39 -2.53 -7.87
C TYR A 118 9.63 -3.86 -7.87
N LYS A 119 8.38 -3.82 -8.33
CA LYS A 119 7.56 -4.98 -8.58
C LYS A 119 6.90 -4.81 -9.94
N LEU A 120 7.34 -5.58 -10.92
CA LEU A 120 6.63 -5.70 -12.18
C LEU A 120 5.57 -6.82 -12.04
N THR A 121 4.44 -6.68 -12.68
CA THR A 121 3.38 -7.68 -12.67
C THR A 121 2.82 -7.71 -14.07
N ARG A 122 2.96 -8.84 -14.74
CA ARG A 122 2.19 -9.14 -15.94
C ARG A 122 0.81 -9.62 -15.49
N ASP A 123 -0.10 -8.68 -15.25
CA ASP A 123 -1.49 -9.09 -15.02
C ASP A 123 -2.02 -9.71 -16.33
N LEU A 124 -3.11 -10.47 -16.24
CA LEU A 124 -3.72 -11.09 -17.41
C LEU A 124 -3.97 -10.06 -18.51
N SER A 125 -4.34 -8.83 -18.14
CA SER A 125 -4.77 -7.78 -19.07
C SER A 125 -3.89 -6.54 -19.15
N ASN A 126 -3.08 -6.22 -18.14
CA ASN A 126 -2.22 -5.03 -18.16
C ASN A 126 -0.91 -5.31 -17.46
N ASP A 127 0.17 -4.78 -18.02
CA ASP A 127 1.44 -4.72 -17.30
C ASP A 127 1.39 -3.60 -16.25
N VAL A 128 1.92 -3.91 -15.08
CA VAL A 128 2.00 -2.97 -13.96
C VAL A 128 3.41 -2.95 -13.42
N TRP A 129 4.03 -1.78 -13.39
CA TRP A 129 5.26 -1.56 -12.65
C TRP A 129 5.01 -0.71 -11.43
N ARG A 130 5.39 -1.23 -10.26
CA ARG A 130 5.42 -0.50 -9.01
C ARG A 130 6.86 -0.22 -8.64
N TRP A 131 7.30 1.02 -8.72
CA TRP A 131 8.61 1.44 -8.26
C TRP A 131 8.52 1.88 -6.80
N HIS A 132 8.61 0.92 -5.89
CA HIS A 132 8.49 1.13 -4.45
C HIS A 132 9.66 1.89 -3.81
N GLY A 133 10.86 1.74 -4.37
CA GLY A 133 12.06 2.32 -3.79
C GLY A 133 12.07 3.84 -3.87
N ILE A 134 11.52 4.48 -4.90
CA ILE A 134 11.37 5.95 -4.89
C ILE A 134 10.54 6.46 -3.69
N GLY A 135 9.71 5.59 -3.10
CA GLY A 135 8.86 5.93 -1.97
C GLY A 135 9.60 6.24 -0.66
N HIS A 136 10.89 5.94 -0.52
CA HIS A 136 11.70 6.40 0.62
C HIS A 136 12.58 7.62 0.29
N ASP A 137 12.53 8.12 -0.95
CA ASP A 137 13.28 9.30 -1.34
C ASP A 137 12.73 10.55 -0.64
N PRO A 138 13.51 11.25 0.20
CA PRO A 138 12.98 12.37 0.98
C PRO A 138 12.38 13.49 0.13
N ALA A 139 12.93 13.73 -1.07
CA ALA A 139 12.40 14.75 -1.97
C ALA A 139 11.07 14.28 -2.60
N PHE A 140 10.94 13.01 -2.96
CA PHE A 140 9.67 12.47 -3.47
C PHE A 140 8.59 12.44 -2.39
N VAL A 141 8.94 12.08 -1.16
CA VAL A 141 8.04 12.13 0.00
C VAL A 141 7.60 13.57 0.25
N ALA A 142 8.52 14.54 0.24
CA ALA A 142 8.21 15.96 0.40
C ALA A 142 7.30 16.52 -0.72
N ALA A 143 7.50 16.07 -1.96
CA ALA A 143 6.66 16.46 -3.10
C ALA A 143 5.27 15.80 -3.09
N THR A 144 5.03 14.79 -2.25
CA THR A 144 3.79 14.00 -2.24
C THR A 144 3.17 13.91 -0.84
N SER A 145 3.55 12.92 -0.04
CA SER A 145 2.89 12.58 1.24
C SER A 145 3.19 13.55 2.37
N ALA A 146 4.36 14.17 2.33
CA ALA A 146 4.74 15.21 3.27
C ALA A 146 4.56 16.63 2.68
N HIS A 147 3.85 16.75 1.54
CA HIS A 147 3.50 18.04 0.96
C HIS A 147 2.58 18.82 1.92
N PRO A 148 2.79 20.14 2.13
CA PRO A 148 2.00 20.92 3.08
C PRO A 148 0.49 20.84 2.88
N SER A 149 0.01 20.95 1.62
CA SER A 149 -1.42 20.84 1.30
C SER A 149 -1.99 19.45 1.60
N VAL A 150 -1.22 18.39 1.40
CA VAL A 150 -1.67 17.01 1.66
C VAL A 150 -1.74 16.77 3.17
N LEU A 151 -0.74 17.23 3.93
CA LEU A 151 -0.75 17.16 5.40
C LEU A 151 -1.89 17.98 6.00
N HIS A 152 -2.19 19.15 5.43
CA HIS A 152 -3.33 19.96 5.82
C HIS A 152 -4.65 19.18 5.65
N MET A 153 -4.86 18.56 4.48
CA MET A 153 -6.04 17.74 4.23
C MET A 153 -6.09 16.51 5.15
N ALA A 154 -4.95 15.86 5.40
CA ALA A 154 -4.87 14.73 6.32
C ALA A 154 -5.29 15.13 7.74
N GLU A 155 -4.86 16.29 8.25
CA GLU A 155 -5.31 16.81 9.55
C GLU A 155 -6.78 17.23 9.52
N ALA A 156 -7.26 17.85 8.43
CA ALA A 156 -8.66 18.24 8.27
C ALA A 156 -9.60 17.02 8.35
N LEU A 157 -9.20 15.88 7.77
CA LEU A 157 -9.96 14.63 7.76
C LEU A 157 -9.75 13.83 9.06
N LEU A 158 -8.54 13.34 9.31
CA LEU A 158 -8.24 12.45 10.45
C LEU A 158 -8.35 13.18 11.79
N GLY A 159 -7.86 14.43 11.84
CA GLY A 159 -7.59 15.14 13.08
C GLY A 159 -6.18 14.88 13.61
N GLY A 160 -5.61 15.93 14.22
CA GLY A 160 -4.28 15.89 14.78
C GLY A 160 -4.19 15.24 16.18
N PRO A 161 -3.01 14.73 16.56
CA PRO A 161 -1.76 14.76 15.78
C PRO A 161 -1.72 13.72 14.63
N VAL A 162 -1.34 14.17 13.43
CA VAL A 162 -1.09 13.32 12.26
C VAL A 162 0.37 12.88 12.25
N LYS A 163 0.63 11.60 11.98
CA LYS A 163 2.01 11.11 11.77
C LYS A 163 2.53 11.67 10.45
N ARG A 164 3.70 12.30 10.47
CA ARG A 164 4.41 12.71 9.25
C ARG A 164 4.85 11.47 8.48
N PRO A 165 4.43 11.28 7.22
CA PRO A 165 4.91 10.16 6.42
C PRO A 165 6.42 10.31 6.18
N ARG A 166 7.17 9.24 6.49
CA ARG A 166 8.60 9.11 6.18
C ARG A 166 8.82 8.37 4.87
N ARG A 167 7.74 7.79 4.32
CA ARG A 167 7.70 7.15 3.02
C ARG A 167 6.30 7.13 2.43
N ASN A 168 6.22 6.74 1.17
CA ASN A 168 4.99 6.29 0.51
C ASN A 168 5.24 4.95 -0.20
N ARG A 169 4.23 4.42 -0.90
CA ARG A 169 4.33 3.13 -1.58
C ARG A 169 5.06 3.21 -2.92
N GLY A 170 5.53 4.39 -3.34
CA GLY A 170 6.23 4.63 -4.59
C GLY A 170 5.31 4.88 -5.78
N ILE A 171 5.88 4.86 -6.98
CA ILE A 171 5.16 5.13 -8.24
C ILE A 171 4.55 3.84 -8.76
N TYR A 172 3.26 3.87 -9.05
CA TYR A 172 2.50 2.80 -9.69
C TYR A 172 2.22 3.25 -11.12
N ALA A 173 2.89 2.61 -12.08
CA ALA A 173 2.67 2.72 -13.51
C ALA A 173 1.77 1.57 -13.97
N ILE A 174 0.63 1.87 -14.58
CA ILE A 174 -0.16 0.90 -15.34
C ILE A 174 0.00 1.21 -16.82
N PHE A 175 0.33 0.19 -17.59
CA PHE A 175 0.60 0.30 -19.01
C PHE A 175 -0.64 0.00 -19.87
N PRO A 176 -0.72 0.59 -21.08
CA PRO A 176 -1.62 0.16 -22.13
C PRO A 176 -1.66 -1.36 -22.27
N ARG A 177 -2.87 -1.93 -22.35
CA ARG A 177 -3.00 -3.36 -22.65
C ARG A 177 -2.60 -3.62 -24.10
N ASP A 178 -2.19 -4.85 -24.37
CA ASP A 178 -2.17 -5.36 -25.74
C ASP A 178 -3.60 -5.30 -26.32
N PRO A 179 -3.84 -4.61 -27.45
CA PRO A 179 -5.11 -4.66 -28.16
C PRO A 179 -5.57 -6.09 -28.50
N MET A 180 -4.62 -7.00 -28.75
CA MET A 180 -4.85 -8.42 -29.04
C MET A 180 -4.88 -9.30 -27.79
N GLY A 181 -4.51 -8.76 -26.64
CA GLY A 181 -4.56 -9.43 -25.35
C GLY A 181 -5.99 -9.52 -24.77
N PRO A 182 -6.16 -10.18 -23.62
CA PRO A 182 -7.46 -10.24 -22.97
C PRO A 182 -7.89 -8.86 -22.45
N THR A 183 -9.20 -8.68 -22.34
CA THR A 183 -9.77 -7.40 -21.88
C THR A 183 -9.41 -7.10 -20.43
N SER A 184 -9.27 -5.81 -20.12
CA SER A 184 -9.00 -5.35 -18.77
C SER A 184 -10.17 -5.64 -17.83
N LYS A 185 -9.85 -6.03 -16.58
CA LYS A 185 -10.83 -6.39 -15.56
C LYS A 185 -10.48 -5.78 -14.21
N LEU A 186 -11.51 -5.46 -13.44
CA LEU A 186 -11.33 -5.04 -12.06
C LEU A 186 -10.95 -6.25 -11.18
N GLY A 187 -9.97 -6.04 -10.31
CA GLY A 187 -9.57 -6.92 -9.21
C GLY A 187 -9.85 -6.28 -7.85
N PRO A 188 -11.14 -6.12 -7.46
CA PRO A 188 -11.52 -5.44 -6.22
C PRO A 188 -10.97 -6.14 -4.97
N HIS A 189 -10.26 -5.38 -4.15
CA HIS A 189 -9.69 -5.82 -2.87
C HIS A 189 -9.63 -4.65 -1.88
N MET A 190 -9.26 -4.96 -0.64
CA MET A 190 -8.92 -4.00 0.40
C MET A 190 -7.57 -4.44 0.98
N ASP A 191 -6.64 -3.50 1.19
CA ASP A 191 -5.22 -3.81 1.49
C ASP A 191 -4.99 -4.53 2.84
N GLN A 192 -6.04 -4.65 3.67
CA GLN A 192 -6.02 -5.24 5.01
C GLN A 192 -4.85 -4.73 5.85
N SER A 193 -4.64 -3.42 5.82
CA SER A 193 -3.44 -2.79 6.37
C SER A 193 -3.78 -1.92 7.59
N MET A 194 -2.76 -1.49 8.34
CA MET A 194 -2.95 -0.64 9.54
C MET A 194 -3.03 0.86 9.19
N THR A 195 -3.30 1.18 7.93
CA THR A 195 -3.49 2.54 7.43
C THR A 195 -4.91 3.04 7.75
N GLU A 196 -5.03 4.23 8.33
CA GLU A 196 -6.34 4.84 8.61
C GLU A 196 -6.93 5.56 7.39
N MET A 197 -6.06 6.15 6.55
CA MET A 197 -6.46 6.84 5.33
C MET A 197 -5.46 6.56 4.21
N ILE A 198 -5.96 6.13 3.05
CA ILE A 198 -5.18 5.94 1.83
C ILE A 198 -5.34 7.22 0.99
N VAL A 199 -4.25 7.66 0.39
CA VAL A 199 -4.25 8.82 -0.50
C VAL A 199 -3.61 8.46 -1.82
N ILE A 200 -4.25 8.87 -2.91
CA ILE A 200 -3.79 8.64 -4.28
C ILE A 200 -3.56 10.01 -4.92
N THR A 201 -2.33 10.25 -5.39
CA THR A 201 -2.01 11.47 -6.16
C THR A 201 -1.61 11.08 -7.57
N TYR A 202 -2.15 11.78 -8.57
CA TYR A 202 -1.73 11.62 -9.96
C TYR A 202 -0.51 12.46 -10.29
N LEU A 203 0.47 11.82 -10.95
CA LEU A 203 1.70 12.47 -11.40
C LEU A 203 1.60 12.95 -12.86
N GLN A 204 0.65 12.39 -13.61
CA GLN A 204 0.29 12.74 -14.97
C GLN A 204 -1.23 12.70 -15.10
N ASP A 205 -1.76 13.28 -16.17
CA ASP A 205 -3.19 13.24 -16.48
C ASP A 205 -3.69 11.80 -16.66
N VAL A 206 -4.90 11.53 -16.15
CA VAL A 206 -5.58 10.24 -16.24
C VAL A 206 -7.00 10.47 -16.73
N GLU A 207 -7.23 10.11 -17.98
CA GLU A 207 -8.52 10.21 -18.65
C GLU A 207 -9.41 8.99 -18.32
N PRO A 208 -10.73 9.06 -18.59
CA PRO A 208 -11.63 7.91 -18.48
C PRO A 208 -11.13 6.66 -19.24
N GLY A 209 -11.12 5.51 -18.56
CA GLY A 209 -10.65 4.25 -19.14
C GLY A 209 -9.13 4.17 -19.30
N SER A 210 -8.36 5.07 -18.68
CA SER A 210 -6.90 5.05 -18.65
C SER A 210 -6.36 4.39 -17.38
N GLY A 211 -7.06 3.39 -16.82
CA GLY A 211 -6.60 2.61 -15.67
C GLY A 211 -6.50 3.40 -14.36
N GLY A 212 -7.37 4.40 -14.20
CA GLY A 212 -7.44 5.21 -13.00
C GLY A 212 -7.71 4.36 -11.75
N TYR A 213 -7.30 4.84 -10.58
CA TYR A 213 -7.59 4.16 -9.32
C TYR A 213 -9.10 4.01 -9.17
N THR A 214 -9.59 2.77 -9.18
CA THR A 214 -11.03 2.48 -9.19
C THR A 214 -11.45 2.05 -7.80
N PHE A 215 -12.36 2.80 -7.18
CA PHE A 215 -12.78 2.59 -5.80
C PHE A 215 -14.29 2.38 -5.71
N TYR A 216 -14.73 1.81 -4.58
CA TYR A 216 -16.11 1.42 -4.34
C TYR A 216 -16.65 2.26 -3.17
N PRO A 217 -17.29 3.41 -3.46
CA PRO A 217 -17.91 4.27 -2.44
C PRO A 217 -18.76 3.47 -1.45
N THR A 218 -18.88 3.96 -0.22
CA THR A 218 -19.64 3.31 0.89
C THR A 218 -19.08 1.98 1.39
N SER A 219 -18.12 1.36 0.70
CA SER A 219 -17.54 0.09 1.14
C SER A 219 -16.90 0.13 2.53
N PRO A 220 -16.25 1.22 2.99
CA PRO A 220 -15.79 1.30 4.38
C PRO A 220 -16.93 1.19 5.40
N GLN A 221 -18.04 1.88 5.16
CA GLN A 221 -19.22 1.91 6.04
C GLN A 221 -19.86 0.54 6.15
N LEU A 222 -19.87 -0.23 5.05
CA LEU A 222 -20.37 -1.60 5.02
C LEU A 222 -19.43 -2.57 5.73
N LEU A 223 -18.12 -2.45 5.51
CA LEU A 223 -17.12 -3.36 6.05
C LEU A 223 -16.83 -3.11 7.53
N TYR A 224 -16.82 -1.85 7.97
CA TYR A 224 -16.41 -1.46 9.31
C TYR A 224 -17.12 -2.22 10.45
N PRO A 225 -18.45 -2.35 10.47
CA PRO A 225 -19.17 -3.07 11.52
C PRO A 225 -19.01 -4.60 11.45
N THR A 226 -18.33 -5.13 10.42
CA THR A 226 -18.06 -6.57 10.30
C THR A 226 -16.72 -6.97 10.91
N SER A 227 -15.86 -6.01 11.23
CA SER A 227 -14.57 -6.31 11.85
C SER A 227 -14.71 -6.60 13.33
N GLU A 228 -13.82 -7.44 13.88
CA GLU A 228 -13.75 -7.61 15.34
C GLU A 228 -13.09 -6.40 16.04
N GLN A 229 -12.40 -5.53 15.30
CA GLN A 229 -11.72 -4.37 15.87
C GLN A 229 -11.82 -3.12 15.00
N ALA A 230 -11.94 -1.97 15.66
CA ALA A 230 -12.17 -0.69 14.98
C ALA A 230 -10.97 -0.13 14.21
N LEU A 231 -9.74 -0.41 14.65
CA LEU A 231 -8.53 0.27 14.14
C LEU A 231 -7.52 -0.69 13.51
N ASN A 232 -7.66 -1.99 13.79
CA ASN A 232 -6.85 -3.03 13.18
C ASN A 232 -7.82 -4.00 12.52
N TRP A 233 -7.87 -4.04 11.19
CA TRP A 233 -8.82 -4.91 10.51
C TRP A 233 -8.63 -6.38 10.90
N VAL A 234 -9.67 -6.96 11.51
CA VAL A 234 -9.81 -8.40 11.77
C VAL A 234 -11.08 -8.88 11.06
N ALA A 235 -10.92 -9.70 10.02
CA ALA A 235 -12.02 -10.17 9.21
C ALA A 235 -12.85 -11.24 9.92
N THR A 236 -14.15 -11.22 9.68
CA THR A 236 -15.09 -12.28 10.08
C THR A 236 -15.74 -12.91 8.85
N ASP A 237 -16.52 -13.98 9.02
CA ASP A 237 -17.32 -14.55 7.93
C ASP A 237 -18.27 -13.51 7.31
N LYS A 238 -18.87 -12.65 8.15
CA LYS A 238 -19.69 -11.53 7.71
C LYS A 238 -18.91 -10.54 6.82
N SER A 239 -17.62 -10.34 7.11
CA SER A 239 -16.77 -9.49 6.26
C SER A 239 -16.64 -10.03 4.84
N LYS A 240 -16.62 -11.36 4.68
CA LYS A 240 -16.57 -12.01 3.36
C LYS A 240 -17.86 -11.77 2.59
N ASP A 241 -19.01 -11.97 3.24
CA ASP A 241 -20.32 -11.73 2.62
C ASP A 241 -20.48 -10.27 2.19
N VAL A 242 -20.06 -9.32 3.04
CA VAL A 242 -20.09 -7.89 2.70
C VAL A 242 -19.12 -7.55 1.58
N MET A 243 -17.92 -8.11 1.55
CA MET A 243 -16.97 -7.92 0.46
C MET A 243 -17.56 -8.40 -0.88
N ASP A 244 -18.23 -9.55 -0.90
CA ASP A 244 -18.87 -10.06 -2.11
C ASP A 244 -20.08 -9.20 -2.51
N HIS A 245 -20.86 -8.71 -1.53
CA HIS A 245 -21.92 -7.73 -1.78
C HIS A 245 -21.38 -6.44 -2.42
N VAL A 246 -20.28 -5.88 -1.90
CA VAL A 246 -19.64 -4.66 -2.45
C VAL A 246 -19.25 -4.89 -3.90
N LYS A 247 -18.58 -6.00 -4.21
CA LYS A 247 -18.14 -6.32 -5.59
C LYS A 247 -19.29 -6.45 -6.58
N MET A 248 -20.45 -6.92 -6.12
CA MET A 248 -21.62 -7.15 -6.96
C MET A 248 -22.52 -5.93 -7.12
N ASN A 249 -22.66 -5.11 -6.06
CA ASN A 249 -23.77 -4.15 -5.95
C ASN A 249 -23.34 -2.69 -5.79
N VAL A 250 -22.09 -2.42 -5.41
CA VAL A 250 -21.60 -1.04 -5.28
C VAL A 250 -21.05 -0.60 -6.63
N GLN A 251 -21.58 0.51 -7.15
CA GLN A 251 -21.13 1.12 -8.40
C GLN A 251 -19.68 1.64 -8.24
N PRO A 252 -18.69 1.06 -8.93
CA PRO A 252 -17.32 1.55 -8.84
C PRO A 252 -17.19 2.93 -9.50
N ILE A 253 -16.28 3.73 -8.96
CA ILE A 253 -15.85 5.01 -9.50
C ILE A 253 -14.38 4.90 -9.91
N GLU A 254 -14.07 5.24 -11.15
CA GLU A 254 -12.70 5.47 -11.61
C GLU A 254 -12.30 6.89 -11.27
N PHE A 255 -11.23 7.06 -10.49
CA PHE A 255 -10.62 8.36 -10.29
C PHE A 255 -9.96 8.82 -11.59
N THR A 256 -10.50 9.84 -12.22
CA THR A 256 -9.94 10.52 -13.41
C THR A 256 -9.57 11.94 -13.03
N GLY A 257 -8.51 12.50 -13.61
CA GLY A 257 -8.05 13.83 -13.20
C GLY A 257 -6.74 14.27 -13.84
N LYS A 258 -6.27 15.44 -13.43
CA LYS A 258 -5.01 16.04 -13.88
C LYS A 258 -3.87 15.72 -12.94
N ALA A 259 -2.63 15.88 -13.42
CA ALA A 259 -1.46 15.82 -12.55
C ALA A 259 -1.62 16.79 -11.37
N GLY A 260 -1.48 16.28 -10.14
CA GLY A 260 -1.68 17.06 -8.92
C GLY A 260 -3.05 16.95 -8.27
N ASP A 261 -4.00 16.28 -8.92
CA ASP A 261 -5.25 15.86 -8.28
C ASP A 261 -4.98 14.76 -7.25
N VAL A 262 -5.68 14.84 -6.12
CA VAL A 262 -5.48 13.97 -4.96
C VAL A 262 -6.82 13.42 -4.46
N LEU A 263 -6.93 12.10 -4.45
CA LEU A 263 -8.04 11.37 -3.82
C LEU A 263 -7.64 10.98 -2.39
N PHE A 264 -8.47 11.33 -1.42
CA PHE A 264 -8.37 10.85 -0.04
C PHE A 264 -9.49 9.85 0.21
N CYS A 265 -9.18 8.66 0.70
CA CYS A 265 -10.18 7.65 1.05
C CYS A 265 -9.88 6.98 2.38
N HIS A 266 -10.93 6.50 3.06
CA HIS A 266 -10.78 5.70 4.26
C HIS A 266 -9.91 4.46 3.98
N GLY A 267 -9.07 4.05 4.94
CA GLY A 267 -8.09 2.96 4.74
C GLY A 267 -8.67 1.59 4.40
N TRP A 268 -9.98 1.40 4.62
CA TRP A 268 -10.73 0.17 4.28
C TRP A 268 -11.53 0.28 2.97
N MET A 269 -11.29 1.32 2.17
CA MET A 269 -11.91 1.47 0.85
C MET A 269 -11.57 0.27 -0.03
N VAL A 270 -12.61 -0.43 -0.51
CA VAL A 270 -12.45 -1.46 -1.55
C VAL A 270 -12.08 -0.76 -2.85
N HIS A 271 -11.08 -1.29 -3.53
CA HIS A 271 -10.51 -0.66 -4.71
C HIS A 271 -9.83 -1.67 -5.64
N SER A 272 -9.44 -1.19 -6.81
CA SER A 272 -8.80 -1.95 -7.88
C SER A 272 -7.91 -1.03 -8.71
N ALA A 273 -6.95 -1.62 -9.41
CA ALA A 273 -6.47 -1.02 -10.65
C ALA A 273 -7.66 -0.81 -11.62
N GLY A 274 -7.71 0.33 -12.31
CA GLY A 274 -8.78 0.60 -13.26
C GLY A 274 -8.66 -0.19 -14.54
N ILE A 275 -9.78 -0.21 -15.27
CA ILE A 275 -9.82 -0.70 -16.66
C ILE A 275 -8.96 0.24 -17.51
N HIS A 276 -8.02 -0.32 -18.27
CA HIS A 276 -7.03 0.47 -19.00
C HIS A 276 -7.05 0.14 -20.51
N GLU A 277 -7.77 0.96 -21.26
CA GLU A 277 -8.03 0.84 -22.70
C GLU A 277 -7.39 1.99 -23.51
N SER A 278 -6.69 2.91 -22.85
CA SER A 278 -6.01 4.05 -23.49
C SER A 278 -4.58 3.75 -23.94
N ASP A 279 -3.99 4.68 -24.68
CA ASP A 279 -2.60 4.68 -25.15
C ASP A 279 -1.62 5.36 -24.18
N LYS A 280 -2.04 5.80 -22.99
CA LYS A 280 -1.18 6.51 -22.00
C LYS A 280 -0.75 5.59 -20.88
N ILE A 281 0.38 5.92 -20.23
CA ILE A 281 0.79 5.25 -18.98
C ILE A 281 0.10 5.94 -17.81
N ARG A 282 -0.60 5.19 -16.97
CA ARG A 282 -1.20 5.75 -15.76
C ARG A 282 -0.17 5.84 -14.64
N MET A 283 0.18 7.07 -14.25
CA MET A 283 1.18 7.34 -13.22
C MET A 283 0.55 7.89 -11.94
N ALA A 284 0.58 7.09 -10.87
CA ALA A 284 0.07 7.49 -9.56
C ALA A 284 1.02 7.13 -8.42
N VAL A 285 0.96 7.88 -7.33
CA VAL A 285 1.57 7.50 -6.05
C VAL A 285 0.47 7.08 -5.07
N VAL A 286 0.73 6.00 -4.34
CA VAL A 286 -0.15 5.51 -3.25
C VAL A 286 0.51 5.82 -1.91
N GLN A 287 -0.26 6.37 -0.99
CA GLN A 287 0.25 7.00 0.22
C GLN A 287 -0.58 6.53 1.41
N ASP A 288 0.08 6.36 2.56
CA ASP A 288 -0.52 5.87 3.80
C ASP A 288 -0.49 6.98 4.85
N PHE A 289 -1.63 7.25 5.49
CA PHE A 289 -1.74 8.23 6.57
C PHE A 289 -2.38 7.61 7.81
N ASN A 290 -1.86 8.04 8.97
CA ASN A 290 -2.29 7.61 10.29
C ASN A 290 -2.24 8.77 11.28
N LYS A 291 -3.02 8.66 12.36
CA LYS A 291 -2.79 9.50 13.54
C LYS A 291 -1.58 8.97 14.31
N VAL A 292 -0.97 9.86 15.10
CA VAL A 292 -0.08 9.42 16.18
C VAL A 292 -0.95 8.85 17.28
N ARG A 293 -0.68 7.60 17.65
CA ARG A 293 -1.34 6.90 18.74
C ARG A 293 -0.44 5.75 19.21
N PRO A 294 -0.60 5.26 20.45
CA PRO A 294 0.15 4.10 20.92
C PRO A 294 -0.02 2.91 19.98
N ARG A 295 1.10 2.31 19.59
CA ARG A 295 1.14 1.13 18.70
C ARG A 295 1.83 -0.04 19.39
N SER A 296 1.69 -1.24 18.86
CA SER A 296 2.41 -2.43 19.33
C SER A 296 3.41 -2.90 18.28
N HIS A 297 3.81 -4.17 18.34
CA HIS A 297 4.70 -4.81 17.37
C HIS A 297 4.24 -4.64 15.92
N MET A 298 5.19 -4.79 14.99
CA MET A 298 4.89 -4.82 13.56
C MET A 298 4.15 -6.09 13.16
N ARG A 299 3.34 -6.01 12.10
CA ARG A 299 2.72 -7.18 11.46
C ARG A 299 3.76 -7.95 10.64
N TRP A 300 4.55 -8.74 11.36
CA TRP A 300 5.52 -9.63 10.76
C TRP A 300 4.85 -10.85 10.14
N THR A 301 5.46 -11.38 9.10
CA THR A 301 5.05 -12.61 8.42
C THR A 301 6.25 -13.54 8.27
N ALA A 302 6.15 -14.71 8.89
CA ALA A 302 7.12 -15.78 8.80
C ALA A 302 6.86 -16.64 7.56
N ALA A 303 7.93 -17.09 6.91
CA ALA A 303 7.84 -18.08 5.84
C ALA A 303 7.27 -19.40 6.37
N GLY A 304 6.33 -20.00 5.64
CA GLY A 304 5.98 -21.41 5.85
C GLY A 304 7.13 -22.29 5.38
N LYS A 305 7.38 -23.42 6.04
CA LYS A 305 8.37 -24.39 5.58
C LYS A 305 7.74 -25.38 4.61
N HIS A 306 8.58 -25.94 3.74
CA HIS A 306 8.17 -27.01 2.82
C HIS A 306 6.98 -26.64 1.92
N GLY A 307 6.87 -25.36 1.55
CA GLY A 307 5.77 -24.85 0.74
C GLY A 307 4.47 -24.59 1.50
N ALA A 308 4.47 -24.73 2.84
CA ALA A 308 3.34 -24.37 3.68
C ALA A 308 3.02 -22.86 3.60
N GLU A 309 1.80 -22.52 4.02
CA GLU A 309 1.36 -21.14 4.07
C GLU A 309 2.23 -20.28 4.99
N ARG A 310 2.30 -19.00 4.68
CA ARG A 310 2.97 -18.02 5.54
C ARG A 310 2.16 -17.79 6.80
N ILE A 311 2.86 -17.56 7.91
CA ILE A 311 2.25 -17.36 9.21
C ILE A 311 2.51 -15.92 9.63
N SER A 312 1.45 -15.11 9.74
CA SER A 312 1.55 -13.77 10.31
C SER A 312 1.46 -13.81 11.83
N CYS A 313 2.19 -12.94 12.51
CA CYS A 313 1.98 -12.76 13.94
C CYS A 313 0.62 -12.11 14.19
N ASP A 314 -0.07 -12.55 15.24
CA ASP A 314 -1.35 -11.97 15.65
C ASP A 314 -1.18 -10.56 16.26
N MET A 315 -2.30 -9.94 16.63
CA MET A 315 -2.31 -8.65 17.33
C MET A 315 -1.71 -8.67 18.74
N SER A 316 -1.43 -9.84 19.28
CA SER A 316 -0.69 -10.02 20.53
C SER A 316 0.79 -10.27 20.27
N GLY A 317 1.26 -10.21 19.03
CA GLY A 317 2.64 -10.42 18.66
C GLY A 317 3.08 -11.86 18.77
N VAL A 318 2.14 -12.79 18.60
CA VAL A 318 2.42 -14.22 18.69
C VAL A 318 2.34 -14.83 17.30
N PHE A 319 3.42 -15.48 16.87
CA PHE A 319 3.34 -16.51 15.83
C PHE A 319 2.97 -17.83 16.47
N THR A 320 2.09 -18.59 15.81
CA THR A 320 1.72 -19.94 16.21
C THR A 320 2.02 -20.88 15.06
N PHE A 321 3.05 -21.71 15.21
CA PHE A 321 3.42 -22.74 14.25
C PHE A 321 2.68 -24.05 14.57
N PRO A 322 2.26 -24.81 13.54
CA PRO A 322 1.69 -26.14 13.75
C PRO A 322 2.66 -27.08 14.49
N LEU A 323 2.12 -28.06 15.19
CA LEU A 323 2.88 -29.06 15.96
C LEU A 323 2.74 -30.48 15.39
N ASP A 324 1.87 -30.62 14.40
CA ASP A 324 1.42 -31.87 13.79
C ASP A 324 2.09 -32.15 12.43
N ASN A 325 3.26 -31.55 12.21
CA ASN A 325 4.07 -31.75 11.02
C ASN A 325 5.55 -31.99 11.39
N ASP A 326 6.38 -32.34 10.41
CA ASP A 326 7.81 -32.59 10.59
C ASP A 326 8.65 -31.30 10.70
N ASP A 327 7.99 -30.14 10.80
CA ASP A 327 8.65 -28.84 10.96
C ASP A 327 9.04 -28.64 12.43
N ASP A 328 10.30 -28.29 12.71
CA ASP A 328 10.69 -27.85 14.05
C ASP A 328 10.06 -26.47 14.35
N PRO A 329 9.07 -26.41 15.25
CA PRO A 329 8.37 -25.16 15.54
C PRO A 329 9.20 -24.23 16.44
N ALA A 330 10.36 -24.70 16.94
CA ALA A 330 11.39 -23.92 17.64
C ALA A 330 12.51 -23.41 16.73
N ASP A 331 12.38 -23.56 15.40
CA ASP A 331 13.35 -23.03 14.45
C ASP A 331 13.32 -21.49 14.42
N GLY A 332 14.35 -20.90 15.00
CA GLY A 332 14.57 -19.46 15.05
C GLY A 332 15.19 -18.85 13.79
N ASP A 333 15.69 -19.66 12.87
CA ASP A 333 16.33 -19.20 11.63
C ASP A 333 15.32 -18.99 10.50
N ARG A 334 14.05 -19.32 10.75
CA ARG A 334 12.94 -19.04 9.83
C ARG A 334 12.93 -17.57 9.43
N GLU A 335 12.89 -17.31 8.13
CA GLU A 335 12.80 -15.96 7.60
C GLU A 335 11.47 -15.31 7.96
N VAL A 336 11.57 -14.08 8.47
CA VAL A 336 10.43 -13.18 8.67
C VAL A 336 10.58 -11.94 7.80
N THR A 337 9.45 -11.47 7.29
CA THR A 337 9.34 -10.31 6.42
C THR A 337 8.20 -9.41 6.87
N ASN A 338 8.19 -8.18 6.37
CA ASN A 338 7.12 -7.23 6.57
C ASN A 338 6.76 -6.57 5.22
N GLN A 339 5.57 -5.97 5.13
CA GLN A 339 5.22 -5.06 4.05
C GLN A 339 5.92 -3.71 4.25
N TRP A 340 7.26 -3.71 4.19
CA TRP A 340 7.97 -2.52 3.74
C TRP A 340 7.35 -2.11 2.41
N ILE A 341 7.24 -0.86 2.04
CA ILE A 341 6.32 -0.23 1.07
C ILE A 341 5.32 0.64 1.82
N MET A 342 4.81 0.17 2.96
CA MET A 342 3.93 0.95 3.82
C MET A 342 4.69 1.84 4.81
N ASP A 343 4.15 3.03 5.06
CA ASP A 343 4.65 3.95 6.10
C ASP A 343 4.28 3.49 7.53
N SER A 344 3.19 2.74 7.68
CA SER A 344 2.74 2.19 8.95
C SER A 344 2.57 0.68 8.85
N ASN A 345 3.35 -0.05 9.67
CA ASN A 345 3.30 -1.51 9.75
C ASN A 345 3.09 -2.03 11.18
N GLU A 346 2.81 -1.14 12.12
CA GLU A 346 2.60 -1.45 13.53
C GLU A 346 1.10 -1.53 13.81
N PHE A 347 0.67 -2.51 14.61
CA PHE A 347 -0.72 -2.55 15.05
C PHE A 347 -1.02 -1.37 15.97
N VAL A 348 -2.21 -0.79 15.87
CA VAL A 348 -2.70 0.15 16.89
C VAL A 348 -2.96 -0.64 18.18
N GLN A 349 -2.52 -0.13 19.34
CA GLN A 349 -2.63 -0.88 20.60
C GLN A 349 -4.07 -1.07 21.07
N SER A 350 -4.96 -0.14 20.70
CA SER A 350 -6.39 -0.20 21.01
C SER A 350 -7.07 -1.44 20.41
N ARG A 351 -7.99 -2.04 21.17
CA ARG A 351 -8.71 -3.27 20.80
C ARG A 351 -10.24 -3.16 20.94
N HIS A 352 -10.79 -1.95 20.92
CA HIS A 352 -12.23 -1.82 21.02
C HIS A 352 -12.92 -2.31 19.73
N LEU A 353 -14.16 -2.75 19.90
CA LEU A 353 -15.06 -3.09 18.81
C LEU A 353 -15.32 -1.86 17.92
N PRO A 354 -15.73 -2.05 16.66
CA PRO A 354 -16.27 -0.99 15.81
C PRO A 354 -17.27 -0.10 16.57
N LEU A 355 -17.14 1.22 16.40
CA LEU A 355 -18.06 2.20 16.96
C LEU A 355 -19.34 2.33 16.10
N ASP A 356 -20.42 2.84 16.69
CA ASP A 356 -21.64 3.15 15.92
C ASP A 356 -21.40 4.22 14.85
N ASP A 357 -20.62 5.27 15.18
CA ASP A 357 -20.07 6.22 14.21
C ASP A 357 -18.59 5.90 13.99
N MET A 358 -18.26 5.30 12.84
CA MET A 358 -16.88 4.99 12.47
C MET A 358 -15.97 6.24 12.40
N PHE A 359 -16.55 7.42 12.25
CA PHE A 359 -15.85 8.70 12.20
C PHE A 359 -15.95 9.49 13.51
N ALA A 360 -16.38 8.87 14.61
CA ALA A 360 -16.52 9.56 15.91
C ALA A 360 -15.24 10.29 16.32
N GLU A 361 -14.08 9.64 16.12
CA GLU A 361 -12.77 10.19 16.45
C GLU A 361 -12.17 11.09 15.35
N TRP A 362 -12.77 11.17 14.17
CA TRP A 362 -12.23 11.95 13.05
C TRP A 362 -12.55 13.43 13.18
N ASN A 363 -11.71 14.29 12.60
CA ASN A 363 -11.94 15.72 12.62
C ASN A 363 -13.04 16.11 11.63
N LEU A 364 -12.92 15.68 10.37
CA LEU A 364 -13.87 15.99 9.30
C LEU A 364 -14.32 17.46 9.30
N GLY A 365 -13.36 18.38 9.38
CA GLY A 365 -13.61 19.83 9.40
C GLY A 365 -14.24 20.39 10.69
N ARG A 366 -14.49 19.58 11.73
CA ARG A 366 -15.07 20.04 13.02
C ARG A 366 -14.19 21.05 13.75
N ARG A 367 -12.87 20.97 13.57
CA ARG A 367 -11.87 21.90 14.13
C ARG A 367 -10.96 22.40 13.01
N SER A 368 -10.48 23.62 13.17
CA SER A 368 -9.46 24.20 12.29
C SER A 368 -8.18 23.35 12.30
N VAL A 369 -7.51 23.35 11.15
CA VAL A 369 -6.19 22.72 11.00
C VAL A 369 -5.14 23.61 11.66
N GLU A 370 -4.34 23.04 12.57
CA GLU A 370 -3.33 23.77 13.34
C GLU A 370 -1.90 23.40 12.93
N GLY A 371 -1.73 22.46 12.01
CA GLY A 371 -0.42 21.93 11.62
C GLY A 371 0.12 20.95 12.64
N ARG A 372 -0.75 20.21 13.33
CA ARG A 372 -0.36 19.20 14.34
C ARG A 372 0.13 17.93 13.65
N VAL A 373 1.34 18.03 13.11
CA VAL A 373 2.07 16.95 12.46
C VAL A 373 3.27 16.57 13.33
N VAL A 374 3.40 15.28 13.62
CA VAL A 374 4.50 14.75 14.45
C VAL A 374 5.42 13.91 13.58
N ASP A 375 6.71 14.23 13.63
CA ASP A 375 7.76 13.48 12.96
C ASP A 375 8.27 12.37 13.89
N GLU A 376 7.50 11.29 14.03
CA GLU A 376 7.97 10.11 14.76
C GLU A 376 9.05 9.37 13.95
N PRO A 377 10.01 8.68 14.62
CA PRO A 377 10.95 7.82 13.92
C PRO A 377 10.21 6.81 13.04
N ALA A 378 10.78 6.48 11.89
CA ALA A 378 10.17 5.49 11.02
C ALA A 378 10.25 4.09 11.63
N TRP A 379 9.34 3.17 11.28
CA TRP A 379 9.35 1.82 11.86
C TRP A 379 10.65 1.07 11.58
N TRP A 380 11.35 1.32 10.47
CA TRP A 380 12.64 0.67 10.24
C TRP A 380 13.74 1.23 11.16
N GLU A 381 13.66 2.49 11.57
CA GLU A 381 14.58 3.08 12.54
C GLU A 381 14.30 2.52 13.94
N LYS A 382 13.02 2.47 14.35
CA LYS A 382 12.59 1.91 15.66
C LYS A 382 13.05 0.46 15.86
N TYR A 383 13.06 -0.35 14.80
CA TYR A 383 13.42 -1.77 14.85
C TYR A 383 14.85 -2.05 14.34
N GLY A 384 15.66 -1.03 14.06
CA GLY A 384 17.05 -1.20 13.61
C GLY A 384 17.21 -1.94 12.28
N LEU A 385 16.25 -1.79 11.36
CA LEU A 385 16.22 -2.47 10.07
C LEU A 385 16.86 -1.59 8.97
N PRO A 386 17.74 -2.16 8.12
CA PRO A 386 18.34 -1.42 7.02
C PRO A 386 17.33 -1.30 5.88
N LEU A 387 16.53 -0.22 5.86
CA LEU A 387 15.60 0.06 4.76
C LEU A 387 16.23 0.92 3.66
N VAL A 388 17.12 1.83 4.06
CA VAL A 388 17.73 2.80 3.15
C VAL A 388 18.87 2.16 2.35
N PRO A 389 19.08 2.60 1.09
CA PRO A 389 20.26 2.25 0.33
C PRO A 389 21.55 2.54 1.13
N THR A 390 22.35 1.51 1.43
CA THR A 390 23.70 1.67 1.99
C THR A 390 24.74 1.58 0.86
N GLY A 391 25.73 2.46 0.85
CA GLY A 391 26.82 2.42 -0.14
C GLY A 391 26.41 2.95 -1.53
N SER A 392 26.69 2.20 -2.59
CA SER A 392 26.53 2.60 -4.00
C SER A 392 25.13 2.37 -4.58
N VAL A 393 24.12 2.14 -3.74
CA VAL A 393 22.76 1.80 -4.21
C VAL A 393 22.10 3.06 -4.81
N PRO A 394 21.60 3.00 -6.05
CA PRO A 394 21.04 4.16 -6.73
C PRO A 394 19.80 4.71 -6.03
N ARG A 395 19.54 6.01 -6.25
CA ARG A 395 18.33 6.70 -5.79
C ARG A 395 17.08 5.93 -6.22
N GLY A 396 16.17 5.67 -5.28
CA GLY A 396 14.98 4.86 -5.52
C GLY A 396 15.23 3.35 -5.55
N GLY A 397 16.40 2.87 -5.13
CA GLY A 397 16.69 1.48 -4.79
C GLY A 397 16.71 1.24 -3.28
N GLY A 398 16.65 0.00 -2.80
CA GLY A 398 16.61 -0.31 -1.35
C GLY A 398 15.55 -1.37 -1.03
N GLY A 399 15.15 -1.48 0.23
CA GLY A 399 14.16 -2.45 0.69
C GLY A 399 14.53 -3.07 2.04
N THR A 400 13.56 -3.65 2.74
CA THR A 400 13.83 -4.33 4.01
C THR A 400 14.26 -5.77 3.75
N PRO A 401 15.43 -6.21 4.25
CA PRO A 401 15.83 -7.61 4.15
C PRO A 401 14.88 -8.50 4.96
N ALA A 402 14.81 -9.78 4.62
CA ALA A 402 14.27 -10.74 5.57
C ALA A 402 15.25 -10.84 6.76
N VAL A 403 14.72 -11.17 7.93
CA VAL A 403 15.54 -11.42 9.13
C VAL A 403 15.16 -12.76 9.75
N PRO A 404 16.06 -13.43 10.48
CA PRO A 404 15.71 -14.60 11.28
C PRO A 404 14.63 -14.30 12.33
N LEU A 405 13.68 -15.22 12.54
CA LEU A 405 12.62 -15.10 13.54
C LEU A 405 13.18 -14.84 14.95
N ALA A 406 14.27 -15.50 15.34
CA ALA A 406 14.92 -15.32 16.63
C ALA A 406 15.54 -13.93 16.83
N LYS A 407 15.72 -13.13 15.77
CA LYS A 407 16.15 -11.72 15.90
C LYS A 407 15.05 -10.81 16.40
N ILE A 408 13.78 -11.17 16.20
CA ILE A 408 12.65 -10.30 16.50
C ILE A 408 11.68 -10.89 17.54
N ALA A 409 11.82 -12.17 17.86
CA ALA A 409 10.89 -12.89 18.70
C ALA A 409 11.58 -13.92 19.60
N ARG A 410 10.93 -14.26 20.72
CA ARG A 410 11.39 -15.26 21.69
C ARG A 410 10.49 -16.48 21.66
N TYR A 411 11.09 -17.65 21.62
CA TYR A 411 10.34 -18.91 21.70
C TYR A 411 9.74 -19.11 23.10
N GLN A 412 8.45 -19.41 23.17
CA GLN A 412 7.71 -19.64 24.42
C GLN A 412 7.31 -21.10 24.63
N GLY A 413 7.77 -22.01 23.76
CA GLY A 413 7.35 -23.41 23.76
C GLY A 413 6.06 -23.64 22.97
N LYS A 414 5.82 -24.91 22.62
CA LYS A 414 4.61 -25.36 21.89
C LYS A 414 4.35 -24.56 20.61
N GLY A 415 5.41 -24.27 19.85
CA GLY A 415 5.33 -23.57 18.57
C GLY A 415 4.94 -22.10 18.64
N ARG A 416 5.01 -21.49 19.83
CA ARG A 416 4.68 -20.08 20.02
C ARG A 416 5.93 -19.22 20.06
N TRP A 417 5.97 -18.17 19.25
CA TRP A 417 7.01 -17.14 19.28
C TRP A 417 6.41 -15.78 19.57
N LYS A 418 6.96 -15.07 20.56
CA LYS A 418 6.50 -13.75 20.98
C LYS A 418 7.44 -12.67 20.47
N VAL A 419 6.92 -11.78 19.64
CA VAL A 419 7.63 -10.62 19.07
C VAL A 419 7.87 -9.55 20.14
N ASP A 420 9.07 -8.99 20.13
CA ASP A 420 9.42 -7.80 20.92
C ASP A 420 8.87 -6.53 20.22
N SER A 421 8.29 -5.62 21.00
CA SER A 421 7.72 -4.37 20.47
C SER A 421 8.62 -3.19 20.81
N HIS A 422 8.92 -2.36 19.81
CA HIS A 422 9.72 -1.13 19.92
C HIS A 422 8.95 0.11 19.43
N ALA A 423 7.65 -0.04 19.16
CA ALA A 423 6.87 0.96 18.43
C ALA A 423 6.70 2.29 19.18
N ASN A 424 6.83 2.26 20.51
CA ASN A 424 6.61 3.39 21.40
C ASN A 424 7.87 3.84 22.14
N ASP A 425 9.04 3.24 21.90
CA ASP A 425 10.29 3.51 22.64
C ASP A 425 10.82 4.95 22.45
N TRP A 426 10.21 5.71 21.53
CA TRP A 426 10.55 7.08 21.17
C TRP A 426 9.65 8.13 21.86
N MET A 427 8.55 7.71 22.49
CA MET A 427 7.65 8.57 23.28
C MET A 427 8.11 8.59 24.74
#